data_AF-A0A955C9T7-F1
#
_entry.id   AF-A0A955C9T7-F1
#
_cell.length_a   1.000
_cell.length_b   1.000
_cell.length_c   1.000
_cell.angle_alpha   90.00
_cell.angle_beta   90.00
_cell.angle_gamma   90.00
#
_symmetry.space_group_name_H-M   'P 1'
#
loop_
_entity.id
_entity.type
_entity.pdbx_description
1 polymer ?
#
loop_
_entity_poly.entity_id
_entity_poly.type
_entity_poly.pdbx_seq_one_letter_code
_entity_poly.pdbx_strand_id
1 'polypeptide(L)'
;MQTGKVRFCALATMTLGLGLTGCFGESILSAGAKVAGGQISELTANEIKILNETVVGLLASTNPGFTAEPLTDAQASAISSFFKANDLNTIEDFEQLQQTAESNPDSLEGLDELAAA
;
A
#
# COMPACT_ATOMS: atom_id res chain seq x y z
N MET A 1 32.35 -24.09 6.12
CA MET A 1 31.21 -24.86 5.57
C MET A 1 29.96 -24.40 6.31
N GLN A 2 29.00 -23.81 5.58
CA GLN A 2 27.75 -23.23 6.07
C GLN A 2 26.84 -24.31 6.67
N THR A 3 26.39 -24.13 7.90
CA THR A 3 25.25 -24.84 8.48
C THR A 3 23.99 -24.00 8.26
N GLY A 4 23.18 -24.41 7.29
CA GLY A 4 21.93 -23.76 6.93
C GLY A 4 20.91 -23.84 8.07
N LYS A 5 20.39 -22.67 8.48
CA LYS A 5 19.22 -22.55 9.36
C LYS A 5 17.99 -22.96 8.55
N VAL A 6 17.52 -24.19 8.74
CA VAL A 6 16.25 -24.67 8.20
C VAL A 6 15.13 -23.95 8.97
N ARG A 7 14.50 -22.95 8.34
CA ARG A 7 13.32 -22.28 8.90
C ARG A 7 12.11 -23.19 8.68
N PHE A 8 11.59 -23.65 9.81
CA PHE A 8 10.47 -24.56 9.97
C PHE A 8 9.15 -23.82 9.67
N CYS A 9 8.74 -23.74 8.40
CA CYS A 9 7.35 -23.41 8.05
C CYS A 9 6.55 -24.70 8.03
N ALA A 10 6.24 -25.24 9.21
CA ALA A 10 5.39 -26.42 9.35
C ALA A 10 3.96 -26.02 9.74
N LEU A 11 3.05 -26.31 8.82
CA LEU A 11 1.73 -26.90 9.05
C LEU A 11 0.78 -26.20 10.03
N ALA A 12 -0.17 -25.44 9.47
CA ALA A 12 -1.50 -25.34 10.05
C ALA A 12 -2.57 -25.15 8.95
N THR A 13 -3.34 -26.23 8.78
CA THR A 13 -4.78 -26.25 8.45
C THR A 13 -5.24 -26.01 7.01
N MET A 14 -5.64 -27.14 6.42
CA MET A 14 -6.35 -27.34 5.18
C MET A 14 -7.87 -27.08 5.40
N THR A 15 -8.32 -25.83 5.30
CA THR A 15 -9.76 -25.48 5.15
C THR A 15 -9.92 -24.03 4.68
N LEU A 16 -10.55 -23.84 3.52
CA LEU A 16 -10.86 -22.54 2.86
C LEU A 16 -9.67 -21.66 2.45
N GLY A 17 -9.09 -21.96 1.28
CA GLY A 17 -9.09 -21.05 0.12
C GLY A 17 -8.56 -19.60 0.20
N LEU A 18 -7.90 -19.16 1.28
CA LEU A 18 -7.24 -17.85 1.38
C LEU A 18 -5.91 -18.02 2.11
N GLY A 19 -4.89 -18.46 1.38
CA GLY A 19 -3.50 -18.58 1.87
C GLY A 19 -2.81 -17.23 2.05
N LEU A 20 -3.38 -16.33 2.86
CA LEU A 20 -2.81 -15.02 3.23
C LEU A 20 -2.33 -14.96 4.69
N THR A 21 -2.38 -16.08 5.41
CA THR A 21 -2.08 -16.14 6.85
C THR A 21 -0.61 -16.45 7.09
N GLY A 22 0.17 -15.42 7.40
CA GLY A 22 1.49 -15.59 8.01
C GLY A 22 2.37 -14.34 8.03
N CYS A 23 2.18 -13.41 7.09
CA CYS A 23 2.86 -12.10 7.08
C CYS A 23 1.99 -11.01 6.43
N PHE A 24 1.25 -11.36 5.38
CA PHE A 24 0.38 -10.41 4.68
C PHE A 24 -0.83 -9.98 5.51
N GLY A 25 -1.44 -10.90 6.26
CA GLY A 25 -2.62 -10.59 7.10
C GLY A 25 -2.37 -9.50 8.15
N GLU A 26 -1.22 -9.50 8.82
CA GLU A 26 -0.91 -8.48 9.84
C GLU A 26 -0.65 -7.10 9.21
N SER A 27 0.03 -7.06 8.06
CA SER A 27 0.30 -5.81 7.34
C SER A 27 -0.94 -5.22 6.66
N ILE A 28 -1.86 -6.05 6.15
CA ILE A 28 -3.14 -5.57 5.61
C ILE A 28 -4.03 -5.01 6.72
N LEU A 29 -4.11 -5.71 7.87
CA LEU A 29 -4.90 -5.25 9.00
C LEU A 29 -4.35 -3.95 9.60
N SER A 30 -3.03 -3.81 9.74
CA SER A 30 -2.42 -2.57 10.22
C SER A 30 -2.64 -1.42 9.25
N ALA A 31 -2.45 -1.66 7.94
CA ALA A 31 -2.68 -0.66 6.91
C ALA A 31 -4.15 -0.22 6.86
N GLY A 32 -5.08 -1.17 6.90
CA GLY A 32 -6.51 -0.90 6.96
C GLY A 32 -6.92 -0.11 8.21
N ALA A 33 -6.33 -0.43 9.37
CA ALA A 33 -6.58 0.31 10.61
C ALA A 33 -6.09 1.76 10.53
N LYS A 34 -4.93 2.02 9.92
CA LYS A 34 -4.43 3.38 9.68
C LYS A 34 -5.33 4.17 8.74
N VAL A 35 -5.78 3.56 7.64
CA VAL A 35 -6.72 4.21 6.71
C VAL A 35 -8.03 4.55 7.43
N ALA A 36 -8.61 3.59 8.16
CA ALA A 36 -9.86 3.81 8.87
C ALA A 36 -9.73 4.75 10.08
N GLY A 37 -8.53 4.85 10.67
CA GLY A 37 -8.23 5.66 11.84
C GLY A 37 -7.78 7.09 11.53
N GLY A 38 -7.70 7.48 10.25
CA GLY A 38 -7.22 8.80 9.87
C GLY A 38 -5.71 8.98 10.08
N GLN A 39 -4.93 7.95 9.76
CA GLN A 39 -3.46 7.94 9.87
C GLN A 39 -2.80 7.52 8.55
N ILE A 40 -3.35 7.95 7.42
CA ILE A 40 -2.86 7.57 6.09
C ILE A 40 -1.38 7.97 5.87
N SER A 41 -0.96 9.11 6.43
CA SER A 41 0.41 9.61 6.41
C SER A 41 1.38 8.64 7.10
N GLU A 42 0.90 7.81 8.03
CA GLU A 42 1.70 6.81 8.71
C GLU A 42 1.84 5.48 7.95
N LEU A 43 1.19 5.34 6.78
CA LEU A 43 1.36 4.17 5.96
C LEU A 43 2.81 4.06 5.48
N THR A 44 3.40 2.90 5.75
CA THR A 44 4.73 2.55 5.23
C THR A 44 4.63 2.17 3.75
N ALA A 45 5.75 2.26 3.03
CA ALA A 45 5.84 1.80 1.64
C ALA A 45 5.36 0.34 1.46
N ASN A 46 5.72 -0.54 2.40
CA ASN A 46 5.29 -1.94 2.37
C ASN A 46 3.77 -2.09 2.55
N GLU A 47 3.17 -1.32 3.48
CA GLU A 47 1.72 -1.31 3.68
C GLU A 47 0.98 -0.79 2.44
N ILE A 48 1.48 0.28 1.79
CA ILE A 48 0.92 0.81 0.54
C ILE A 48 0.99 -0.23 -0.57
N LYS A 49 2.15 -0.88 -0.74
CA LYS A 49 2.34 -1.91 -1.76
C LYS A 49 1.38 -3.08 -1.56
N ILE A 50 1.27 -3.58 -0.33
CA ILE A 50 0.38 -4.69 0.01
C ILE A 50 -1.09 -4.33 -0.21
N LEU A 51 -1.51 -3.11 0.17
CA LEU A 51 -2.86 -2.61 -0.12
C LEU A 51 -3.12 -2.58 -1.63
N ASN A 52 -2.17 -2.07 -2.42
CA ASN A 52 -2.28 -2.03 -3.86
C ASN A 52 -2.37 -3.43 -4.49
N GLU A 53 -1.48 -4.35 -4.11
CA GLU A 53 -1.51 -5.75 -4.56
C GLU A 53 -2.84 -6.43 -4.24
N THR A 54 -3.39 -6.17 -3.05
CA THR A 54 -4.69 -6.71 -2.61
C THR A 54 -5.83 -6.18 -3.47
N VAL A 55 -5.85 -4.87 -3.72
CA VAL A 55 -6.89 -4.22 -4.55
C VAL A 55 -6.79 -4.68 -6.01
N VAL A 56 -5.59 -4.70 -6.59
CA VAL A 56 -5.34 -5.16 -7.95
C VAL A 56 -5.77 -6.62 -8.11
N GLY A 57 -5.40 -7.49 -7.17
CA GLY A 57 -5.80 -8.91 -7.18
C GLY A 57 -7.32 -9.09 -7.06
N LEU A 58 -7.98 -8.31 -6.20
CA LEU A 58 -9.44 -8.35 -6.06
C LEU A 58 -10.13 -7.89 -7.35
N LEU A 59 -9.68 -6.78 -7.95
CA LEU A 59 -10.24 -6.26 -9.19
C LEU A 59 -10.04 -7.22 -10.36
N ALA A 60 -8.86 -7.82 -10.48
CA ALA A 60 -8.58 -8.83 -11.51
C ALA A 60 -9.48 -10.08 -11.35
N SER A 61 -9.81 -10.47 -10.12
CA SER A 61 -10.68 -11.62 -9.84
C SER A 61 -12.17 -11.36 -10.13
N THR A 62 -12.60 -10.10 -10.04
CA THR A 62 -14.01 -9.68 -10.17
C THR A 62 -14.35 -9.08 -11.53
N ASN A 63 -13.35 -8.59 -12.26
CA ASN A 63 -13.51 -7.94 -13.57
C ASN A 63 -12.61 -8.64 -14.61
N PRO A 64 -13.13 -9.63 -15.36
CA PRO A 64 -12.38 -10.36 -16.37
C PRO A 64 -12.05 -9.44 -17.57
N GLY A 65 -10.91 -8.78 -17.49
CA GLY A 65 -10.47 -7.72 -18.43
C GLY A 65 -9.70 -6.61 -17.73
N PHE A 66 -9.80 -6.51 -16.40
CA PHE A 66 -8.94 -5.63 -15.61
C PHE A 66 -7.50 -6.14 -15.66
N THR A 67 -6.61 -5.29 -16.15
CA THR A 67 -5.16 -5.52 -16.13
C THR A 67 -4.52 -4.27 -15.55
N ALA A 68 -3.92 -4.42 -14.37
CA ALA A 68 -3.09 -3.42 -13.75
C ALA A 68 -1.92 -4.14 -13.12
N GLU A 69 -0.72 -3.60 -13.29
CA GLU A 69 0.45 -4.10 -12.58
C GLU A 69 0.46 -3.52 -11.16
N PRO A 70 0.81 -4.33 -10.14
CA PRO A 70 1.02 -3.81 -8.81
C PRO A 70 2.16 -2.78 -8.77
N LEU A 71 2.11 -1.87 -7.80
CA LEU A 71 3.14 -0.86 -7.59
C LEU A 71 4.52 -1.49 -7.37
N THR A 72 5.55 -0.84 -7.91
CA THR A 72 6.94 -1.14 -7.57
C THR A 72 7.28 -0.64 -6.16
N ASP A 73 8.39 -1.10 -5.59
CA ASP A 73 8.87 -0.62 -4.29
C ASP A 73 9.20 0.88 -4.31
N ALA A 74 9.74 1.37 -5.43
CA ALA A 74 10.07 2.78 -5.63
C ALA A 74 8.79 3.63 -5.60
N GLN A 75 7.76 3.22 -6.33
CA GLN A 75 6.47 3.90 -6.38
C GLN A 75 5.78 3.91 -5.02
N ALA A 76 5.75 2.76 -4.33
CA ALA A 76 5.15 2.69 -3.00
C ALA A 76 5.90 3.57 -1.97
N SER A 77 7.22 3.67 -2.09
CA SER A 77 8.03 4.58 -1.27
C SER A 77 7.76 6.04 -1.60
N ALA A 78 7.66 6.41 -2.87
CA ALA A 78 7.35 7.77 -3.29
C ALA A 78 5.98 8.21 -2.78
N ILE A 79 4.97 7.33 -2.87
CA ILE A 79 3.63 7.56 -2.32
C ILE A 79 3.67 7.74 -0.79
N SER A 80 4.40 6.89 -0.06
CA SER A 80 4.54 7.01 1.41
C SER A 80 5.15 8.35 1.81
N SER A 81 6.21 8.78 1.10
CA SER A 81 6.85 10.08 1.33
C SER A 81 5.91 11.24 0.99
N PHE A 82 5.18 11.14 -0.12
CA PHE A 82 4.22 12.15 -0.54
C PHE A 82 3.09 12.34 0.47
N PHE A 83 2.54 11.24 1.01
CA PHE A 83 1.49 11.31 2.04
C PHE A 83 1.97 12.01 3.32
N LYS A 84 3.23 11.78 3.71
CA LYS A 84 3.85 12.44 4.87
C LYS A 84 4.15 13.91 4.63
N ALA A 85 4.69 14.24 3.46
CA ALA A 85 5.08 15.61 3.13
C ALA A 85 3.88 16.56 3.03
N ASN A 86 2.68 16.02 2.73
CA ASN A 86 1.45 16.79 2.58
C ASN A 86 0.42 16.50 3.69
N ASP A 87 0.85 15.88 4.81
CA ASP A 87 0.01 15.59 5.98
C ASP A 87 -1.34 14.92 5.66
N LEU A 88 -1.36 13.98 4.71
CA LEU A 88 -2.57 13.28 4.27
C LEU A 88 -2.96 12.23 5.29
N ASN A 89 -3.88 12.54 6.18
CA ASN A 89 -4.26 11.67 7.29
C ASN A 89 -5.58 10.95 7.00
N THR A 90 -6.50 11.63 6.35
CA THR A 90 -7.88 11.18 6.11
C THR A 90 -8.20 11.11 4.62
N ILE A 91 -9.35 10.55 4.28
CA ILE A 91 -9.81 10.50 2.88
C ILE A 91 -10.18 11.92 2.42
N GLU A 92 -10.72 12.74 3.31
CA GLU A 92 -11.07 14.14 3.08
C GLU A 92 -9.83 14.98 2.72
N ASP A 93 -8.66 14.64 3.26
CA ASP A 93 -7.41 15.31 2.90
C ASP A 93 -7.03 15.06 1.43
N PHE A 94 -7.43 13.93 0.83
CA PHE A 94 -7.22 13.69 -0.61
C PHE A 94 -8.11 14.59 -1.48
N GLU A 95 -9.32 14.91 -1.04
CA GLU A 95 -10.19 15.86 -1.75
C GLU A 95 -9.59 17.27 -1.73
N GLN A 96 -9.02 17.68 -0.59
CA GLN A 96 -8.31 18.95 -0.47
C GLN A 96 -7.00 18.96 -1.26
N LEU A 97 -6.29 17.83 -1.30
CA LEU A 97 -5.10 17.67 -2.13
C LEU A 97 -5.44 17.84 -3.61
N GLN A 98 -6.54 17.25 -4.08
CA GLN A 98 -6.98 17.41 -5.47
C GLN A 98 -7.25 18.90 -5.80
N GLN A 99 -7.97 19.61 -4.93
CA GLN A 99 -8.23 21.05 -5.12
C GLN A 99 -6.92 21.86 -5.11
N THR A 100 -5.97 21.49 -4.25
CA THR A 100 -4.66 22.14 -4.17
C THR A 100 -3.85 21.88 -5.43
N ALA A 101 -3.84 20.64 -5.95
CA ALA A 101 -3.17 20.29 -7.20
C ALA A 101 -3.72 21.08 -8.41
N GLU A 102 -5.02 21.39 -8.42
CA GLU A 102 -5.65 22.16 -9.49
C GLU A 102 -5.42 23.67 -9.39
N SER A 103 -5.38 24.21 -8.16
CA SER A 103 -5.33 25.67 -7.92
C SER A 103 -3.93 26.20 -7.62
N ASN A 104 -3.08 25.40 -7.00
CA ASN A 104 -1.71 25.75 -6.62
C ASN A 104 -0.82 24.50 -6.48
N PRO A 105 -0.48 23.82 -7.59
CA PRO A 105 0.33 22.61 -7.55
C PRO A 105 1.72 22.82 -6.94
N ASP A 106 2.27 24.04 -7.04
CA ASP A 106 3.59 24.39 -6.50
C ASP A 106 3.65 24.34 -4.96
N SER A 107 2.50 24.29 -4.26
CA SER A 107 2.48 24.08 -2.80
C SER A 107 2.54 22.63 -2.37
N LEU A 108 2.46 21.67 -3.30
CA LEU A 108 2.57 20.26 -2.97
C LEU A 108 4.02 19.81 -2.96
N GLU A 109 4.41 19.14 -1.88
CA GLU A 109 5.77 18.62 -1.72
C GLU A 109 5.88 17.20 -2.28
N GLY A 110 7.01 16.89 -2.92
CA GLY A 110 7.32 15.52 -3.36
C GLY A 110 6.68 15.10 -4.69
N LEU A 111 6.10 16.02 -5.47
CA LEU A 111 5.49 15.71 -6.76
C LEU A 111 6.51 15.22 -7.80
N ASP A 112 7.73 15.76 -7.81
CA ASP A 112 8.77 15.36 -8.74
C ASP A 112 9.25 13.93 -8.46
N GLU A 113 9.46 13.59 -7.19
CA GLU A 113 9.80 12.23 -6.76
C GLU A 113 8.69 11.24 -7.05
N LEU A 114 7.43 11.66 -6.89
CA LEU A 114 6.27 10.84 -7.22
C LEU A 114 6.16 10.58 -8.73
N ALA A 115 6.46 11.59 -9.56
CA ALA A 115 6.43 11.47 -11.02
C ALA A 115 7.60 10.67 -11.60
N ALA A 116 8.75 10.65 -10.91
CA ALA A 116 9.95 9.96 -11.35
C ALA A 116 10.00 8.46 -10.96
N ALA A 117 9.07 7.98 -10.13
CA ALA A 117 9.02 6.63 -9.58
C ALA A 117 8.29 5.61 -10.47
#